data_AF-A0A7L6N583-F1
#
_entry.id   AF-A0A7L6N583-F1
#
_cell.length_a   1.000
_cell.length_b   1.000
_cell.length_c   1.000
_cell.angle_alpha   90.00
_cell.angle_beta   90.00
_cell.angle_gamma   90.00
#
_symmetry.space_group_name_H-M   'P 1'
#
loop_
_entity.id
_entity.type
_entity.pdbx_description
1 polymer ?
#
loop_
_entity_poly.entity_id
_entity_poly.type
_entity_poly.pdbx_seq_one_letter_code
_entity_poly.pdbx_strand_id
1 'polypeptide(L)'
;MIESKFGIKYINNIRCYKVDLNKRKYFLEYSSPQYMKIDDFQILNQSWLGLMEELFNYLIDKHHLSKEHLLEFSVDWSGKHIFSKDKLTNFDRGPLINDLFYNVNQSSTHLQWIIQDLLMYLGEDINHIELYVKIPTYKEDKEIISHYLNLYKKSLKIFLKRNLAYDMDYIKQFMSHLTKIDKVFNTYFNHQVSMLLLDNKHSYSMYKSKFLVKLNKIDKLANLKEKIKSILDDLTLFYAYIEENNHIIK
;
A
#
# COMPACT_ATOMS: atom_id res chain seq x y z
N MET A 1 -14.11 16.88 -3.09
CA MET A 1 -13.94 15.41 -2.95
C MET A 1 -12.74 15.17 -2.05
N ILE A 2 -12.78 14.17 -1.15
CA ILE A 2 -11.65 13.88 -0.25
C ILE A 2 -10.41 13.47 -1.05
N GLU A 3 -10.63 12.84 -2.20
CA GLU A 3 -9.62 12.34 -3.12
C GLU A 3 -8.76 13.47 -3.67
N SER A 4 -9.38 14.53 -4.19
CA SER A 4 -8.66 15.70 -4.72
C SER A 4 -7.87 16.42 -3.63
N LYS A 5 -8.42 16.51 -2.41
CA LYS A 5 -7.76 17.18 -1.28
C LYS A 5 -6.49 16.45 -0.85
N PHE A 6 -6.50 15.13 -0.85
CA PHE A 6 -5.39 14.30 -0.36
C PHE A 6 -4.57 13.63 -1.47
N GLY A 7 -4.82 13.96 -2.73
CA GLY A 7 -4.11 13.38 -3.87
C GLY A 7 -4.30 11.87 -4.01
N ILE A 8 -5.52 11.38 -3.72
CA ILE A 8 -5.84 9.96 -3.74
C ILE A 8 -6.20 9.53 -5.17
N LYS A 9 -5.64 8.39 -5.59
CA LYS A 9 -5.97 7.71 -6.86
C LYS A 9 -6.16 6.23 -6.59
N TYR A 10 -7.13 5.61 -7.25
CA TYR A 10 -7.33 4.16 -7.17
C TYR A 10 -6.54 3.48 -8.29
N ILE A 11 -5.56 2.66 -7.94
CA ILE A 11 -4.75 1.87 -8.87
C ILE A 11 -5.02 0.41 -8.56
N ASN A 12 -5.54 -0.36 -9.54
CA ASN A 12 -5.93 -1.77 -9.34
C ASN A 12 -6.83 -1.97 -8.11
N ASN A 13 -7.81 -1.08 -7.93
CA ASN A 13 -8.72 -1.02 -6.77
C ASN A 13 -8.06 -0.75 -5.40
N ILE A 14 -6.76 -0.44 -5.38
CA ILE A 14 -6.04 -0.06 -4.16
C ILE A 14 -6.06 1.45 -4.04
N ARG A 15 -6.29 1.95 -2.83
CA ARG A 15 -6.22 3.38 -2.52
C ARG A 15 -4.75 3.81 -2.43
N CYS A 16 -4.34 4.71 -3.32
CA CYS A 16 -2.96 5.17 -3.40
C CYS A 16 -2.88 6.68 -3.26
N TYR A 17 -1.74 7.17 -2.81
CA TYR A 17 -1.50 8.56 -2.46
C TYR A 17 -0.38 9.11 -3.33
N LYS A 18 -0.61 10.28 -3.92
CA LYS A 18 0.41 10.99 -4.67
C LYS A 18 1.55 11.39 -3.72
N VAL A 19 2.76 10.99 -4.07
CA VAL A 19 3.98 11.42 -3.38
C VAL A 19 4.40 12.76 -3.96
N ASP A 20 4.73 13.70 -3.08
CA ASP A 20 5.35 14.96 -3.45
C ASP A 20 6.86 14.76 -3.51
N LEU A 21 7.40 14.57 -4.72
CA LEU A 21 8.83 14.33 -4.94
C LEU A 21 9.69 15.56 -4.66
N ASN A 22 9.11 16.75 -4.44
CA ASN A 22 9.87 17.92 -3.99
C ASN A 22 10.10 17.92 -2.47
N LYS A 23 9.49 16.98 -1.73
CA LYS A 23 9.61 16.90 -0.27
C LYS A 23 10.16 15.54 0.15
N ARG A 24 11.26 15.53 0.88
CA ARG A 24 11.74 14.33 1.59
C ARG A 24 10.81 14.05 2.78
N LYS A 25 9.69 13.36 2.52
CA LYS A 25 8.74 12.98 3.57
C LYS A 25 9.18 11.68 4.22
N TYR A 26 9.33 11.71 5.55
CA TYR A 26 9.72 10.55 6.38
C TYR A 26 8.68 9.44 6.48
N PHE A 27 7.55 9.54 5.78
CA PHE A 27 6.36 8.78 6.12
C PHE A 27 6.23 7.41 5.42
N LEU A 28 7.15 7.09 4.52
CA LEU A 28 7.03 5.95 3.61
C LEU A 28 7.42 4.60 4.20
N GLU A 29 7.80 4.50 5.48
CA GLU A 29 8.05 3.17 6.07
C GLU A 29 6.79 2.30 5.92
N TYR A 30 6.99 1.05 5.49
CA TYR A 30 5.91 0.09 5.19
C TYR A 30 4.95 0.50 4.07
N SER A 31 5.32 1.49 3.24
CA SER A 31 4.62 1.77 1.98
C SER A 31 5.11 0.86 0.86
N SER A 32 4.25 0.65 -0.13
CA SER A 32 4.59 0.01 -1.39
C SER A 32 4.28 0.95 -2.56
N PRO A 33 5.17 1.11 -3.55
CA PRO A 33 4.81 1.84 -4.76
C PRO A 33 3.71 1.08 -5.47
N GLN A 34 2.92 1.77 -6.28
CA GLN A 34 1.87 1.14 -7.09
C GLN A 34 1.90 1.64 -8.54
N TYR A 35 2.36 2.87 -8.75
CA TYR A 35 2.46 3.48 -10.06
C TYR A 35 3.49 4.60 -10.05
N MET A 36 4.28 4.67 -11.11
CA MET A 36 5.08 5.85 -11.43
C MET A 36 4.92 6.19 -12.91
N LYS A 37 4.88 7.49 -13.24
CA LYS A 37 4.89 7.99 -14.60
C LYS A 37 5.93 9.10 -14.74
N ILE A 38 6.78 8.97 -15.75
CA ILE A 38 7.77 9.95 -16.17
C ILE A 38 7.65 10.08 -17.69
N ASP A 39 7.32 11.28 -18.16
CA ASP A 39 6.95 11.51 -19.57
C ASP A 39 5.87 10.52 -20.05
N ASP A 40 6.14 9.74 -21.10
CA ASP A 40 5.25 8.69 -21.61
C ASP A 40 5.52 7.31 -21.02
N PHE A 41 6.56 7.16 -20.20
CA PHE A 41 6.94 5.90 -19.57
C PHE A 41 6.16 5.66 -18.27
N GLN A 42 5.67 4.44 -18.10
CA GLN A 42 4.85 4.05 -16.95
C GLN A 42 5.39 2.79 -16.30
N ILE A 43 5.51 2.82 -14.98
CA ILE A 43 5.95 1.70 -14.13
C ILE A 43 4.78 1.28 -13.25
N LEU A 44 4.41 0.00 -13.32
CA LEU A 44 3.36 -0.61 -12.49
C LEU A 44 3.98 -1.71 -11.62
N ASN A 45 4.61 -1.32 -10.52
CA ASN A 45 5.30 -2.24 -9.64
C ASN A 45 4.85 -2.08 -8.19
N GLN A 46 4.69 -3.20 -7.48
CA GLN A 46 4.26 -3.24 -6.07
C GLN A 46 5.43 -3.32 -5.08
N SER A 47 6.67 -3.39 -5.58
CA SER A 47 7.90 -3.42 -4.80
C SER A 47 8.74 -2.20 -5.11
N TRP A 48 9.32 -1.58 -4.07
CA TRP A 48 10.26 -0.48 -4.27
C TRP A 48 11.45 -0.93 -5.11
N LEU A 49 12.04 -2.09 -4.83
CA LEU A 49 13.18 -2.59 -5.62
C LEU A 49 12.81 -2.85 -7.08
N GLY A 50 11.61 -3.37 -7.34
CA GLY A 50 11.14 -3.58 -8.72
C GLY A 50 10.93 -2.26 -9.46
N LEU A 51 10.33 -1.26 -8.79
CA LEU A 51 10.21 0.09 -9.35
C LEU A 51 11.58 0.72 -9.62
N MET A 52 12.54 0.60 -8.71
CA MET A 52 13.90 1.10 -8.89
C MET A 52 14.56 0.49 -10.12
N GLU A 53 14.43 -0.83 -10.28
CA GLU A 53 15.03 -1.58 -11.38
C GLU A 53 14.47 -1.11 -12.74
N GLU A 54 13.16 -1.00 -12.86
CA GLU A 54 12.51 -0.47 -14.07
C GLU A 54 12.86 1.00 -14.34
N LEU A 55 12.88 1.83 -13.28
CA LEU A 55 13.25 3.24 -13.39
C LEU A 55 14.71 3.42 -13.81
N PHE A 56 15.63 2.66 -13.22
CA PHE A 56 17.05 2.73 -13.57
C PHE A 56 17.28 2.32 -15.01
N ASN A 57 16.67 1.22 -15.47
CA ASN A 57 16.78 0.81 -16.87
C ASN A 57 16.23 1.88 -17.83
N TYR A 58 15.09 2.50 -17.49
CA TYR A 58 14.55 3.61 -18.26
C TYR A 58 15.49 4.81 -18.33
N LEU A 59 16.03 5.25 -17.18
CA LEU A 59 16.92 6.41 -17.11
C LEU A 59 18.27 6.15 -17.82
N ILE A 60 18.80 4.92 -17.71
CA ILE A 60 20.00 4.48 -18.43
C ILE A 60 19.80 4.60 -19.94
N ASP A 61 18.66 4.10 -20.44
CA ASP A 61 18.33 4.14 -21.86
C ASP A 61 18.08 5.58 -22.35
N LYS A 62 17.21 6.33 -21.64
CA LYS A 62 16.82 7.72 -21.96
C LYS A 62 18.03 8.66 -22.06
N HIS A 63 18.96 8.56 -21.12
CA HIS A 63 20.12 9.46 -21.04
C HIS A 63 21.40 8.84 -21.60
N HIS A 64 21.33 7.62 -22.14
CA HIS A 64 22.49 6.87 -22.64
C HIS A 64 23.64 6.79 -21.60
N LEU A 65 23.29 6.50 -20.34
CA LEU A 65 24.23 6.57 -19.22
C LEU A 65 25.28 5.46 -19.30
N SER A 66 26.56 5.84 -19.17
CA SER A 66 27.67 4.90 -19.06
C SER A 66 27.74 4.28 -17.65
N LYS A 67 28.44 3.14 -17.54
CA LYS A 67 28.70 2.52 -16.23
C LYS A 67 29.44 3.48 -15.31
N GLU A 68 30.43 4.17 -15.84
CA GLU A 68 31.31 5.11 -15.14
C GLU A 68 30.49 6.26 -14.55
N HIS A 69 29.58 6.85 -15.32
CA HIS A 69 28.74 7.94 -14.87
C HIS A 69 27.84 7.54 -13.68
N LEU A 70 27.24 6.36 -13.73
CA LEU A 70 26.41 5.87 -12.62
C LEU A 70 27.22 5.57 -11.35
N LEU A 71 28.49 5.19 -11.47
CA LEU A 71 29.35 4.92 -10.30
C LEU A 71 29.77 6.21 -9.58
N GLU A 72 29.74 7.35 -10.28
CA GLU A 72 29.94 8.67 -9.69
C GLU A 72 28.72 9.16 -8.89
N PHE A 73 27.53 8.62 -9.19
CA PHE A 73 26.33 8.95 -8.42
C PHE A 73 26.45 8.47 -6.98
N SER A 74 26.35 9.42 -6.06
CA SER A 74 26.37 9.20 -4.63
C SER A 74 25.30 10.04 -3.95
N VAL A 75 24.85 9.58 -2.79
CA VAL A 75 23.87 10.31 -1.99
C VAL A 75 24.49 10.61 -0.62
N ASP A 76 24.63 11.90 -0.32
CA ASP A 76 25.36 12.42 0.85
C ASP A 76 24.90 11.80 2.17
N TRP A 77 23.59 11.57 2.30
CA TRP A 77 22.97 11.09 3.53
C TRP A 77 23.26 9.60 3.82
N SER A 78 23.67 8.81 2.82
CA SER A 78 23.93 7.39 3.02
C SER A 78 25.39 7.08 3.32
N GLY A 79 26.32 7.96 2.91
CA GLY A 79 27.77 7.72 2.93
C GLY A 79 28.20 6.48 2.12
N LYS A 80 27.33 5.94 1.27
CA LYS A 80 27.56 4.71 0.48
C LYS A 80 27.31 4.97 -1.00
N HIS A 81 28.04 4.25 -1.85
CA HIS A 81 27.73 4.18 -3.27
C HIS A 81 26.41 3.42 -3.48
N ILE A 82 25.61 3.91 -4.42
CA ILE A 82 24.34 3.27 -4.79
C ILE A 82 24.59 2.17 -5.81
N PHE A 83 25.53 2.36 -6.72
CA PHE A 83 25.89 1.41 -7.78
C PHE A 83 27.25 0.75 -7.51
N SER A 84 27.43 -0.46 -8.03
CA SER A 84 28.66 -1.25 -7.94
C SER A 84 28.90 -2.05 -9.22
N LYS A 85 30.18 -2.22 -9.58
CA LYS A 85 30.62 -3.16 -10.63
C LYS A 85 30.58 -4.61 -10.12
N ASP A 86 30.80 -4.78 -8.82
CA ASP A 86 30.87 -6.09 -8.18
C ASP A 86 29.56 -6.47 -7.53
N LYS A 87 29.18 -7.75 -7.68
CA LYS A 87 28.11 -8.36 -6.91
C LYS A 87 28.57 -8.52 -5.47
N LEU A 88 27.99 -7.75 -4.56
CA LEU A 88 28.27 -7.79 -3.12
C LEU A 88 27.01 -8.22 -2.35
N THR A 89 27.15 -8.61 -1.09
CA THR A 89 26.02 -9.08 -0.25
C THR A 89 24.86 -8.09 -0.16
N ASN A 90 25.14 -6.78 -0.22
CA ASN A 90 24.11 -5.72 -0.23
C ASN A 90 23.76 -5.22 -1.65
N PHE A 91 24.37 -5.78 -2.69
CA PHE A 91 24.23 -5.40 -4.09
C PHE A 91 23.79 -6.63 -4.90
N ASP A 92 22.63 -7.19 -4.55
CA ASP A 92 22.14 -8.47 -5.09
C ASP A 92 21.07 -8.30 -6.19
N ARG A 93 20.61 -7.07 -6.45
CA ARG A 93 19.76 -6.75 -7.61
C ARG A 93 20.64 -6.27 -8.77
N GLY A 94 20.52 -6.96 -9.89
CA GLY A 94 21.29 -6.76 -11.11
C GLY A 94 21.51 -8.10 -11.85
N PRO A 95 22.13 -8.06 -13.03
CA PRO A 95 22.64 -6.86 -13.69
C PRO A 95 21.50 -5.99 -14.25
N LEU A 96 21.59 -4.68 -14.02
CA LEU A 96 20.89 -3.69 -14.85
C LEU A 96 21.48 -3.72 -16.26
N ILE A 97 20.90 -2.95 -17.19
CA ILE A 97 21.59 -2.62 -18.44
C ILE A 97 23.00 -2.12 -18.08
N ASN A 98 24.03 -2.70 -18.71
CA ASN A 98 25.46 -2.46 -18.44
C ASN A 98 26.08 -3.20 -17.22
N ASP A 99 25.61 -4.39 -16.84
CA ASP A 99 26.22 -5.23 -15.78
C ASP A 99 26.46 -4.53 -14.44
N LEU A 100 25.62 -3.56 -14.09
CA LEU A 100 25.70 -2.85 -12.82
C LEU A 100 24.79 -3.50 -11.78
N PHE A 101 25.27 -3.52 -10.54
CA PHE A 101 24.49 -3.88 -9.37
C PHE A 101 24.16 -2.63 -8.58
N TYR A 102 23.05 -2.62 -7.85
CA TYR A 102 22.70 -1.51 -6.97
C TYR A 102 22.37 -1.97 -5.55
N ASN A 103 22.55 -1.07 -4.59
CA ASN A 103 22.37 -1.36 -3.17
C ASN A 103 20.90 -1.58 -2.82
N VAL A 104 20.58 -2.76 -2.31
CA VAL A 104 19.21 -3.20 -2.00
C VAL A 104 18.84 -3.09 -0.52
N ASN A 105 19.81 -2.82 0.34
CA ASN A 105 19.61 -2.80 1.79
C ASN A 105 19.13 -1.42 2.27
N GLN A 106 17.98 -1.00 1.76
CA GLN A 106 17.40 0.31 1.99
C GLN A 106 15.93 0.21 2.39
N SER A 107 15.49 1.11 3.28
CA SER A 107 14.09 1.24 3.64
C SER A 107 13.28 1.84 2.48
N SER A 108 11.96 1.68 2.48
CA SER A 108 11.06 2.35 1.52
C SER A 108 11.31 3.87 1.42
N THR A 109 11.57 4.52 2.57
CA THR A 109 11.89 5.96 2.63
C THR A 109 13.21 6.26 1.93
N HIS A 110 14.25 5.47 2.20
CA HIS A 110 15.56 5.65 1.59
C HIS A 110 15.54 5.35 0.08
N LEU A 111 14.81 4.34 -0.36
CA LEU A 111 14.62 4.05 -1.78
C LEU A 111 13.94 5.22 -2.50
N GLN A 112 12.92 5.83 -1.89
CA GLN A 112 12.29 7.03 -2.44
C GLN A 112 13.24 8.23 -2.50
N TRP A 113 14.12 8.41 -1.51
CA TRP A 113 15.13 9.46 -1.56
C TRP A 113 16.17 9.23 -2.66
N ILE A 114 16.59 7.97 -2.87
CA ILE A 114 17.47 7.62 -3.99
C ILE A 114 16.80 7.99 -5.33
N ILE A 115 15.50 7.74 -5.49
CA ILE A 115 14.75 8.17 -6.68
C ILE A 115 14.83 9.68 -6.86
N GLN A 116 14.51 10.45 -5.80
CA GLN A 116 14.57 11.91 -5.86
C GLN A 116 15.96 12.40 -6.25
N ASP A 117 16.99 11.89 -5.57
CA ASP A 117 18.38 12.31 -5.76
C ASP A 117 18.88 11.96 -7.16
N LEU A 118 18.53 10.77 -7.67
CA LEU A 118 18.90 10.37 -9.03
C LEU A 118 18.19 11.23 -10.08
N LEU A 119 16.90 11.47 -9.94
CA LEU A 119 16.14 12.31 -10.87
C LEU A 119 16.70 13.74 -10.91
N MET A 120 17.00 14.32 -9.73
CA MET A 120 17.62 15.64 -9.64
C MET A 120 19.03 15.66 -10.24
N TYR A 121 19.84 14.62 -9.98
CA TYR A 121 21.18 14.48 -10.55
C TYR A 121 21.17 14.45 -12.10
N LEU A 122 20.16 13.80 -12.68
CA LEU A 122 19.96 13.72 -14.13
C LEU A 122 19.20 14.93 -14.73
N GLY A 123 18.84 15.92 -13.90
CA GLY A 123 18.13 17.13 -14.35
C GLY A 123 16.67 16.89 -14.77
N GLU A 124 16.04 15.82 -14.30
CA GLU A 124 14.62 15.55 -14.55
C GLU A 124 13.73 16.56 -13.80
N ASP A 125 12.70 17.06 -14.48
CA ASP A 125 11.70 17.90 -13.81
C ASP A 125 10.75 17.04 -12.97
N ILE A 126 11.10 16.91 -11.69
CA ILE A 126 10.33 16.13 -10.71
C ILE A 126 8.88 16.60 -10.53
N ASN A 127 8.52 17.82 -10.98
CA ASN A 127 7.14 18.29 -10.93
C ASN A 127 6.22 17.59 -11.93
N HIS A 128 6.79 17.07 -13.02
CA HIS A 128 6.05 16.33 -14.05
C HIS A 128 6.00 14.82 -13.79
N ILE A 129 6.66 14.35 -12.74
CA ILE A 129 6.71 12.94 -12.38
C ILE A 129 5.57 12.63 -11.42
N GLU A 130 4.77 11.62 -11.77
CA GLU A 130 3.77 11.07 -10.88
C GLU A 130 4.32 9.86 -10.15
N LEU A 131 4.26 9.85 -8.82
CA LEU A 131 4.52 8.66 -8.02
C LEU A 131 3.35 8.45 -7.07
N TYR A 132 2.77 7.25 -7.09
CA TYR A 132 1.68 6.87 -6.21
C TYR A 132 2.07 5.65 -5.39
N VAL A 133 1.87 5.78 -4.08
CA VAL A 133 2.20 4.73 -3.10
C VAL A 133 0.95 4.32 -2.34
N LYS A 134 0.88 3.04 -2.00
CA LYS A 134 -0.01 2.53 -0.97
C LYS A 134 0.67 2.74 0.38
N ILE A 135 -0.03 3.38 1.31
CA ILE A 135 0.42 3.47 2.71
C ILE A 135 -0.44 2.57 3.60
N PRO A 136 0.09 2.11 4.74
CA PRO A 136 -0.72 1.44 5.76
C PRO A 136 -1.85 2.34 6.28
N THR A 137 -3.00 1.77 6.63
CA THR A 137 -4.18 2.57 7.03
C THR A 137 -3.97 3.33 8.35
N TYR A 138 -3.14 2.82 9.27
CA TYR A 138 -2.81 3.52 10.53
C TYR A 138 -2.00 4.81 10.32
N LYS A 139 -1.42 4.93 9.14
CA LYS A 139 -0.64 6.06 8.69
C LYS A 139 -1.50 7.08 7.91
N GLU A 140 -2.73 6.75 7.55
CA GLU A 140 -3.59 7.71 6.86
C GLU A 140 -4.00 8.87 7.77
N ASP A 141 -4.33 10.01 7.17
CA ASP A 141 -4.92 11.14 7.89
C ASP A 141 -6.24 10.71 8.56
N LYS A 142 -6.50 11.19 9.78
CA LYS A 142 -7.70 10.85 10.55
C LYS A 142 -8.98 11.20 9.78
N GLU A 143 -8.96 12.27 8.99
CA GLU A 143 -10.08 12.66 8.14
C GLU A 143 -10.37 11.60 7.08
N ILE A 144 -9.32 11.05 6.45
CA ILE A 144 -9.42 9.99 5.43
C ILE A 144 -9.97 8.71 6.04
N ILE A 145 -9.39 8.29 7.17
CA ILE A 145 -9.84 7.09 7.91
C ILE A 145 -11.32 7.22 8.26
N SER A 146 -11.72 8.36 8.86
CA SER A 146 -13.10 8.61 9.28
C SER A 146 -14.07 8.59 8.11
N HIS A 147 -13.70 9.26 7.01
CA HIS A 147 -14.51 9.33 5.80
C HIS A 147 -14.80 7.94 5.24
N TYR A 148 -13.75 7.17 4.92
CA TYR A 148 -13.94 5.85 4.31
C TYR A 148 -14.59 4.88 5.29
N LEU A 149 -14.23 4.90 6.57
CA LEU A 149 -14.86 4.01 7.55
C LEU A 149 -16.37 4.25 7.65
N ASN A 150 -16.82 5.50 7.62
CA ASN A 150 -18.24 5.84 7.62
C ASN A 150 -18.94 5.38 6.33
N LEU A 151 -18.27 5.55 5.19
CA LEU A 151 -18.76 5.07 3.90
C LEU A 151 -18.93 3.55 3.91
N TYR A 152 -17.87 2.79 4.25
CA TYR A 152 -17.91 1.33 4.36
C TYR A 152 -18.98 0.85 5.34
N LYS A 153 -19.12 1.48 6.51
CA LYS A 153 -20.18 1.13 7.48
C LYS A 153 -21.58 1.37 6.91
N LYS A 154 -21.80 2.45 6.18
CA LYS A 154 -23.09 2.74 5.54
C LYS A 154 -23.40 1.72 4.46
N SER A 155 -22.43 1.42 3.59
CA SER A 155 -22.56 0.45 2.51
C SER A 155 -22.78 -0.96 3.06
N LEU A 156 -22.09 -1.36 4.12
CA LEU A 156 -22.28 -2.64 4.78
C LEU A 156 -23.70 -2.78 5.34
N LYS A 157 -24.24 -1.76 6.01
CA LYS A 157 -25.64 -1.80 6.49
C LYS A 157 -26.63 -1.99 5.35
N ILE A 158 -26.40 -1.33 4.21
CA ILE A 158 -27.23 -1.48 3.02
C ILE A 158 -27.13 -2.91 2.47
N PHE A 159 -25.91 -3.44 2.36
CA PHE A 159 -25.65 -4.81 1.91
C PHE A 159 -26.32 -5.85 2.82
N LEU A 160 -26.12 -5.77 4.14
CA LEU A 160 -26.75 -6.69 5.09
C LEU A 160 -28.28 -6.69 4.98
N LYS A 161 -28.88 -5.53 4.78
CA LYS A 161 -30.33 -5.39 4.62
C LYS A 161 -30.83 -5.93 3.27
N ARG A 162 -30.17 -5.57 2.18
CA ARG A 162 -30.68 -5.84 0.82
C ARG A 162 -30.26 -7.19 0.26
N ASN A 163 -29.03 -7.62 0.57
CA ASN A 163 -28.42 -8.81 -0.01
C ASN A 163 -28.51 -10.02 0.93
N LEU A 164 -28.49 -9.80 2.25
CA LEU A 164 -28.65 -10.88 3.24
C LEU A 164 -30.02 -10.88 3.93
N ALA A 165 -30.90 -9.94 3.57
CA ALA A 165 -32.26 -9.81 4.12
C ALA A 165 -32.33 -9.73 5.66
N TYR A 166 -31.27 -9.25 6.32
CA TYR A 166 -31.27 -9.10 7.78
C TYR A 166 -32.16 -7.94 8.22
N ASP A 167 -32.84 -8.13 9.35
CA ASP A 167 -33.64 -7.09 9.99
C ASP A 167 -32.74 -6.01 10.63
N MET A 168 -33.34 -4.85 10.92
CA MET A 168 -32.59 -3.70 11.42
C MET A 168 -32.01 -3.90 12.82
N ASP A 169 -32.63 -4.73 13.67
CA ASP A 169 -32.14 -4.97 15.02
C ASP A 169 -30.97 -5.94 15.01
N TYR A 170 -31.03 -6.97 14.16
CA TYR A 170 -29.88 -7.82 13.86
C TYR A 170 -28.72 -6.99 13.29
N ILE A 171 -28.96 -6.10 12.33
CA ILE A 171 -27.92 -5.23 11.76
C ILE A 171 -27.27 -4.36 12.85
N LYS A 172 -28.05 -3.77 13.78
CA LYS A 172 -27.47 -3.00 14.90
C LYS A 172 -26.56 -3.87 15.76
N GLN A 173 -26.99 -5.09 16.08
CA GLN A 173 -26.18 -6.05 16.84
C GLN A 173 -24.92 -6.46 16.06
N PHE A 174 -25.03 -6.73 14.77
CA PHE A 174 -23.91 -7.05 13.88
C PHE A 174 -22.85 -5.94 13.94
N MET A 175 -23.25 -4.68 13.76
CA MET A 175 -22.31 -3.55 13.82
C MET A 175 -21.65 -3.38 15.20
N SER A 176 -22.39 -3.66 16.27
CA SER A 176 -21.85 -3.62 17.64
C SER A 176 -20.81 -4.73 17.85
N HIS A 177 -21.07 -5.95 17.37
CA HIS A 177 -20.10 -7.04 17.42
C HIS A 177 -18.88 -6.76 16.53
N LEU A 178 -19.09 -6.26 15.31
CA LEU A 178 -17.99 -5.90 14.40
C LEU A 178 -17.05 -4.88 15.05
N THR A 179 -17.59 -3.88 15.75
CA THR A 179 -16.76 -2.90 16.48
C THR A 179 -15.88 -3.56 17.55
N LYS A 180 -16.39 -4.59 18.25
CA LYS A 180 -15.60 -5.36 19.22
C LYS A 180 -14.56 -6.24 18.53
N ILE A 181 -14.91 -6.85 17.41
CA ILE A 181 -14.02 -7.67 16.59
C ILE A 181 -12.86 -6.81 16.06
N ASP A 182 -13.13 -5.63 15.50
CA ASP A 182 -12.11 -4.69 15.02
C ASP A 182 -11.13 -4.30 16.13
N LYS A 183 -11.60 -4.08 17.36
CA LYS A 183 -10.71 -3.81 18.50
C LYS A 183 -9.73 -4.95 18.74
N VAL A 184 -10.18 -6.20 18.66
CA VAL A 184 -9.32 -7.38 18.81
C VAL A 184 -8.44 -7.58 17.58
N PHE A 185 -8.93 -7.28 16.38
CA PHE A 185 -8.14 -7.34 15.16
C PHE A 185 -6.93 -6.40 15.23
N ASN A 186 -7.15 -5.15 15.65
CA ASN A 186 -6.11 -4.13 15.72
C ASN A 186 -4.99 -4.46 16.72
N THR A 187 -5.23 -5.29 17.74
CA THR A 187 -4.16 -5.73 18.65
C THR A 187 -3.18 -6.70 17.98
N TYR A 188 -3.61 -7.39 16.92
CA TYR A 188 -2.77 -8.34 16.17
C TYR A 188 -2.18 -7.75 14.89
N PHE A 189 -2.83 -6.73 14.32
CA PHE A 189 -2.43 -6.09 13.07
C PHE A 189 -2.32 -4.58 13.27
N ASN A 190 -1.27 -4.17 13.99
CA ASN A 190 -1.00 -2.78 14.37
C ASN A 190 -0.87 -1.81 13.18
N HIS A 191 -0.62 -2.33 11.98
CA HIS A 191 -0.56 -1.56 10.74
C HIS A 191 -1.93 -1.37 10.06
N GLN A 192 -3.02 -1.83 10.68
CA GLN A 192 -4.38 -1.68 10.17
C GLN A 192 -5.30 -1.07 11.23
N VAL A 193 -6.18 -0.16 10.81
CA VAL A 193 -7.13 0.53 11.71
C VAL A 193 -8.48 -0.20 11.83
N SER A 194 -8.90 -0.92 10.79
CA SER A 194 -10.15 -1.67 10.77
C SER A 194 -10.13 -2.71 9.66
N MET A 195 -10.82 -3.83 9.85
CA MET A 195 -11.04 -4.83 8.80
C MET A 195 -11.89 -4.29 7.64
N LEU A 196 -12.60 -3.17 7.83
CA LEU A 196 -13.38 -2.49 6.79
C LEU A 196 -12.55 -1.58 5.88
N LEU A 197 -11.27 -1.34 6.20
CA LEU A 197 -10.39 -0.47 5.41
C LEU A 197 -9.36 -1.27 4.61
N LEU A 198 -9.59 -2.57 4.40
CA LEU A 198 -8.72 -3.39 3.55
C LEU A 198 -9.07 -3.12 2.08
N ASP A 199 -8.08 -3.16 1.20
CA ASP A 199 -8.25 -2.62 -0.16
C ASP A 199 -9.20 -3.45 -1.04
N ASN A 200 -9.21 -4.76 -0.85
CA ASN A 200 -9.92 -5.70 -1.72
C ASN A 200 -10.20 -7.03 -1.04
N LYS A 201 -10.98 -7.89 -1.71
CA LYS A 201 -11.40 -9.20 -1.20
C LYS A 201 -10.22 -10.12 -0.90
N HIS A 202 -9.19 -10.07 -1.75
CA HIS A 202 -7.98 -10.87 -1.55
C HIS A 202 -7.28 -10.49 -0.24
N SER A 203 -7.06 -9.19 -0.03
CA SER A 203 -6.46 -8.66 1.20
C SER A 203 -7.31 -9.04 2.41
N TYR A 204 -8.63 -8.82 2.35
CA TYR A 204 -9.54 -9.23 3.42
C TYR A 204 -9.42 -10.71 3.76
N SER A 205 -9.42 -11.58 2.76
CA SER A 205 -9.34 -13.03 2.94
C SER A 205 -8.01 -13.45 3.61
N MET A 206 -6.89 -12.83 3.22
CA MET A 206 -5.61 -13.08 3.88
C MET A 206 -5.61 -12.66 5.36
N TYR A 207 -6.12 -11.47 5.68
CA TYR A 207 -6.19 -10.98 7.05
C TYR A 207 -7.18 -11.80 7.90
N LYS A 208 -8.33 -12.17 7.34
CA LYS A 208 -9.31 -13.05 7.97
C LYS A 208 -8.67 -14.39 8.36
N SER A 209 -7.98 -15.06 7.45
CA SER A 209 -7.31 -16.34 7.73
C SER A 209 -6.27 -16.20 8.84
N LYS A 210 -5.41 -15.17 8.78
CA LYS A 210 -4.42 -14.88 9.84
C LYS A 210 -5.09 -14.59 11.18
N PHE A 211 -6.19 -13.84 11.18
CA PHE A 211 -6.93 -13.47 12.37
C PHE A 211 -7.60 -14.68 13.03
N LEU A 212 -8.23 -15.56 12.25
CA LEU A 212 -8.82 -16.81 12.76
C LEU A 212 -7.78 -17.72 13.42
N VAL A 213 -6.57 -17.83 12.84
CA VAL A 213 -5.46 -18.57 13.46
C VAL A 213 -5.07 -17.97 14.82
N LYS A 214 -5.06 -16.64 14.95
CA LYS A 214 -4.78 -15.96 16.23
C LYS A 214 -5.91 -16.18 17.23
N LEU A 215 -7.17 -16.03 16.80
CA LEU A 215 -8.36 -16.25 17.65
C LEU A 215 -8.46 -17.67 18.17
N ASN A 216 -8.08 -18.66 17.37
CA ASN A 216 -8.12 -20.06 17.79
C ASN A 216 -7.22 -20.34 19.00
N LYS A 217 -6.17 -19.55 19.21
CA LYS A 217 -5.27 -19.63 20.37
C LYS A 217 -5.81 -18.95 21.64
N ILE A 218 -7.00 -18.36 21.59
CA ILE A 218 -7.61 -17.64 22.71
C ILE A 218 -8.78 -18.47 23.26
N ASP A 219 -8.56 -19.16 24.37
CA ASP A 219 -9.58 -20.04 24.98
C ASP A 219 -10.77 -19.26 25.54
N LYS A 220 -10.53 -18.04 26.04
CA LYS A 220 -11.56 -17.15 26.61
C LYS A 220 -12.67 -16.76 25.62
N LEU A 221 -12.48 -16.99 24.32
CA LEU A 221 -13.44 -16.64 23.27
C LEU A 221 -14.14 -17.86 22.66
N ALA A 222 -13.96 -19.07 23.20
CA ALA A 222 -14.48 -20.32 22.60
C ALA A 222 -15.96 -20.22 22.17
N ASN A 223 -16.83 -19.72 23.06
CA ASN A 223 -18.27 -19.60 22.80
C ASN A 223 -18.64 -18.47 21.82
N LEU A 224 -17.68 -17.60 21.47
CA LEU A 224 -17.87 -16.49 20.54
C LEU A 224 -17.22 -16.76 19.18
N LYS A 225 -16.39 -17.82 19.04
CA LYS A 225 -15.63 -18.12 17.81
C LYS A 225 -16.55 -18.32 16.61
N GLU A 226 -17.63 -19.11 16.74
CA GLU A 226 -18.58 -19.34 15.65
C GLU A 226 -19.31 -18.05 15.24
N LYS A 227 -19.70 -17.22 16.21
CA LYS A 227 -20.31 -15.93 15.94
C LYS A 227 -19.35 -14.97 15.22
N ILE A 228 -18.09 -14.92 15.65
CA ILE A 228 -17.07 -14.10 15.00
C ILE A 228 -16.85 -14.61 13.57
N LYS A 229 -16.74 -15.93 13.38
CA LYS A 229 -16.56 -16.55 12.07
C LYS A 229 -17.70 -16.19 11.12
N SER A 230 -18.95 -16.33 11.56
CA SER A 230 -20.13 -15.93 10.78
C SER A 230 -20.08 -14.45 10.36
N ILE A 231 -19.75 -13.52 11.27
CA ILE A 231 -19.56 -12.10 10.92
C ILE A 231 -18.46 -11.91 9.87
N LEU A 232 -17.35 -12.65 10.02
CA LEU A 232 -16.24 -12.58 9.07
C LEU A 232 -16.57 -13.22 7.71
N ASP A 233 -17.50 -14.18 7.66
CA ASP A 233 -18.04 -14.77 6.44
C ASP A 233 -18.95 -13.76 5.71
N ASP A 234 -19.85 -13.09 6.43
CA ASP A 234 -20.69 -12.02 5.87
C ASP A 234 -19.85 -10.87 5.31
N LEU A 235 -18.75 -10.52 5.97
CA LEU A 235 -17.79 -9.55 5.44
C LEU A 235 -17.07 -10.07 4.19
N THR A 236 -16.79 -11.37 4.05
CA THR A 236 -16.25 -11.91 2.78
C THR A 236 -17.23 -11.66 1.63
N LEU A 237 -18.53 -11.87 1.86
CA LEU A 237 -19.57 -11.61 0.87
C LEU A 237 -19.68 -10.11 0.55
N PHE A 238 -19.60 -9.26 1.57
CA PHE A 238 -19.57 -7.81 1.39
C PHE A 238 -18.36 -7.37 0.54
N TYR A 239 -17.18 -7.91 0.81
CA TYR A 239 -15.97 -7.61 0.02
C TYR A 239 -16.07 -8.08 -1.43
N ALA A 240 -16.76 -9.20 -1.71
CA ALA A 240 -17.06 -9.59 -3.08
C ALA A 240 -18.05 -8.61 -3.75
N TYR A 241 -19.09 -8.22 -3.03
CA TYR A 241 -20.09 -7.27 -3.52
C TYR A 241 -19.49 -5.92 -3.91
N ILE A 242 -18.61 -5.34 -3.09
CA ILE A 242 -17.99 -4.04 -3.40
C ILE A 242 -17.04 -4.11 -4.59
N GLU A 243 -16.37 -5.25 -4.79
CA GLU A 243 -15.42 -5.48 -5.88
C GLU A 243 -16.14 -5.58 -7.24
N GLU A 244 -17.35 -6.15 -7.24
CA GLU A 244 -18.27 -6.16 -8.39
C GLU A 244 -18.95 -4.80 -8.59
N ASN A 245 -19.13 -4.01 -7.52
CA ASN A 245 -19.84 -2.74 -7.51
C ASN A 245 -18.93 -1.55 -7.14
N ASN A 246 -17.77 -1.46 -7.78
CA ASN A 246 -16.67 -0.52 -7.45
C ASN A 246 -17.06 0.97 -7.39
N HIS A 247 -18.23 1.36 -7.91
CA HIS A 247 -18.76 2.74 -7.86
C HIS A 247 -19.46 3.09 -6.55
N ILE A 248 -19.69 2.12 -5.65
CA ILE A 248 -20.40 2.36 -4.39
C ILE A 248 -19.47 3.03 -3.35
N ILE A 249 -18.16 2.85 -3.50
CA ILE A 249 -17.13 3.25 -2.52
C ILE A 249 -16.12 4.25 -3.09
N LYS A 250 -16.13 4.45 -4.42
CA LYS A 250 -15.31 5.42 -5.15
C LYS A 250 -16.19 6.55 -5.65
#